data_AF-A0AA37LZW2-F1
#
_entry.id   AF-A0AA37LZW2-F1
#
_cell.length_a   1.000
_cell.length_b   1.000
_cell.length_c   1.000
_cell.angle_alpha   90.00
_cell.angle_beta   90.00
_cell.angle_gamma   90.00
#
_symmetry.space_group_name_H-M   'P 1'
#
loop_
_entity.id
_entity.type
_entity.pdbx_description
1 polymer ?
#
loop_
_entity_poly.entity_id
_entity_poly.type
_entity_poly.pdbx_seq_one_letter_code
_entity_poly.pdbx_strand_id
1 'polypeptide(L)' 'MPVPSLWLDILQKIKAAGYNSVSFYVNWGLLEAKPGEVRAEGIFALEPLFEAAEKAGLYLFAASSAARMFTIAMI' A
#
# COMPACT_ATOMS: atom_id res chain seq x y z
N MET A 1 7.37 3.31 4.55
CA MET A 1 8.64 3.90 4.07
C MET A 1 8.31 4.85 2.91
N PRO A 2 8.49 6.17 3.04
CA PRO A 2 8.00 7.17 2.07
C PRO A 2 8.95 7.38 0.88
N VAL A 3 9.58 6.31 0.38
CA VAL A 3 10.52 6.36 -0.75
C VAL A 3 10.09 5.30 -1.77
N PRO A 4 9.15 5.62 -2.67
CA PRO A 4 8.56 4.63 -3.59
C PRO A 4 9.57 3.89 -4.47
N SER A 5 10.65 4.57 -4.88
CA SER A 5 11.71 3.97 -5.71
C SER A 5 12.45 2.80 -5.03
N LEU A 6 12.40 2.69 -3.71
CA LEU A 6 13.04 1.62 -2.95
C LEU A 6 12.12 0.41 -2.70
N TRP A 7 10.83 0.51 -3.01
CA TRP A 7 9.89 -0.58 -2.72
C TRP A 7 10.20 -1.83 -3.54
N LEU A 8 10.60 -1.68 -4.81
CA LEU A 8 10.97 -2.81 -5.65
C LEU A 8 12.17 -3.59 -5.07
N ASP A 9 13.20 -2.90 -4.56
CA ASP A 9 14.37 -3.53 -3.95
C ASP A 9 13.98 -4.38 -2.72
N ILE A 10 13.09 -3.87 -1.87
CA ILE A 10 12.58 -4.61 -0.71
C ILE A 10 11.77 -5.84 -1.16
N LEU A 11 10.88 -5.68 -2.13
CA LEU A 11 10.04 -6.77 -2.63
C LEU A 11 10.87 -7.85 -3.32
N GLN A 12 11.92 -7.49 -4.05
CA GLN A 12 12.87 -8.44 -4.62
C GLN A 12 13.60 -9.25 -3.54
N LYS A 13 14.00 -8.62 -2.43
CA LYS A 13 14.59 -9.33 -1.27
C LYS A 13 13.61 -10.32 -0.64
N ILE A 14 12.34 -9.94 -0.51
CA ILE A 14 11.28 -10.83 0.00
C ILE A 14 11.06 -12.01 -0.95
N LYS A 15 11.03 -11.77 -2.27
CA LYS A 15 10.92 -12.83 -3.27
C LYS A 15 12.12 -13.79 -3.21
N ALA A 16 13.34 -13.25 -3.09
CA ALA A 16 14.56 -14.04 -2.97
C ALA A 16 14.60 -14.90 -1.69
N ALA A 17 13.92 -14.47 -0.63
CA ALA A 17 13.75 -15.26 0.60
C ALA A 17 12.71 -16.40 0.47
N GLY A 18 12.08 -16.58 -0.70
CA GLY A 18 11.17 -17.70 -0.99
C GLY A 18 9.70 -17.43 -0.74
N TYR A 19 9.32 -16.19 -0.39
CA TYR A 19 7.92 -15.82 -0.19
C TYR A 19 7.20 -15.58 -1.52
N ASN A 20 5.87 -15.71 -1.49
CA ASN A 20 4.99 -15.46 -2.63
C ASN A 20 4.05 -14.26 -2.44
N SER A 21 4.01 -13.68 -1.23
CA SER A 21 3.09 -12.61 -0.88
C SER A 21 3.65 -11.69 0.19
N VAL A 22 3.12 -10.47 0.25
CA VAL A 22 3.37 -9.51 1.32
C VAL A 22 2.05 -8.94 1.84
N SER A 23 1.98 -8.74 3.16
CA SER A 23 0.88 -8.02 3.80
C SER A 23 1.29 -6.57 4.04
N PHE A 24 0.38 -5.63 3.77
CA PHE A 24 0.62 -4.21 4.03
C PHE A 24 -0.58 -3.56 4.74
N TYR A 25 -0.26 -2.53 5.51
CA TYR A 25 -1.25 -1.68 6.19
C TYR A 25 -1.32 -0.32 5.50
N VAL A 26 -2.54 0.21 5.41
CA VAL A 26 -2.79 1.60 5.05
C VAL A 26 -3.15 2.36 6.32
N ASN A 27 -2.34 3.35 6.69
CA ASN A 27 -2.65 4.19 7.85
C ASN A 27 -3.59 5.32 7.43
N TRP A 28 -4.86 5.19 7.79
CA TRP A 28 -5.91 6.16 7.45
C TRP A 28 -5.62 7.57 7.97
N GLY A 29 -4.99 7.72 9.13
CA GLY A 29 -4.64 9.04 9.69
C GLY A 29 -3.63 9.81 8.84
N LEU A 30 -2.87 9.13 7.97
CA LEU A 30 -1.98 9.78 7.01
C LEU A 30 -2.69 10.20 5.72
N LEU A 31 -3.74 9.46 5.33
CA LEU A 31 -4.52 9.76 4.12
C LEU A 31 -5.60 10.82 4.36
N GLU A 32 -6.27 10.78 5.52
CA GLU A 32 -7.35 11.69 5.89
C GLU A 32 -6.95 12.49 7.13
N ALA A 33 -5.96 13.39 6.99
CA ALA A 33 -5.55 14.27 8.09
C ALA A 33 -6.67 15.26 8.49
N LYS A 34 -7.56 15.59 7.54
CA LYS A 34 -8.77 16.37 7.76
C LYS A 34 -9.98 15.54 7.31
N PRO A 35 -11.02 15.37 8.15
CA PRO A 35 -12.20 14.60 7.78
C PRO A 35 -12.83 15.09 6.46
N GLY A 36 -13.08 14.17 5.54
CA GLY A 36 -13.59 14.40 4.19
C GLY A 36 -12.51 14.68 3.13
N GLU A 37 -11.24 14.90 3.52
CA GLU A 37 -10.14 15.18 2.58
C GLU A 37 -9.15 14.02 2.54
N VAL A 38 -9.40 13.06 1.65
CA VAL A 38 -8.49 11.94 1.39
C VAL A 38 -7.40 12.36 0.42
N ARG A 39 -6.13 12.11 0.76
CA ARG A 39 -4.95 12.39 -0.06
C ARG A 39 -4.13 11.10 -0.22
N ALA A 40 -4.15 10.54 -1.43
CA ALA A 40 -3.41 9.33 -1.79
C ALA A 40 -2.44 9.60 -2.95
N GLU A 41 -1.64 10.66 -2.81
CA GLU A 41 -0.71 11.14 -3.85
C GLU A 41 0.72 11.22 -3.33
N GLY A 42 1.69 11.34 -4.24
CA GLY A 42 3.11 11.51 -3.90
C GLY A 42 3.64 10.36 -3.06
N ILE A 43 4.14 10.65 -1.86
CA ILE A 43 4.69 9.63 -0.94
C ILE A 43 3.60 8.73 -0.32
N PHE A 44 2.33 9.10 -0.45
CA PHE A 44 1.18 8.32 0.05
C PHE A 44 0.47 7.55 -1.08
N ALA A 45 0.92 7.69 -2.32
CA ALA A 45 0.41 6.93 -3.46
C ALA A 45 0.69 5.43 -3.26
N LEU A 46 -0.31 4.59 -3.57
CA LEU A 46 -0.20 3.13 -3.45
C LEU A 46 0.14 2.47 -4.79
N GLU A 47 -0.07 3.16 -5.91
CA GLU A 47 0.21 2.70 -7.26
C GLU A 47 1.66 2.21 -7.42
N PRO A 48 2.69 2.93 -6.93
CA PRO A 48 4.06 2.46 -7.05
C PRO A 48 4.32 1.16 -6.26
N LEU A 49 3.57 0.90 -5.20
CA LEU A 49 3.67 -0.35 -4.44
C LEU A 49 3.11 -1.51 -5.25
N PHE A 50 1.96 -1.29 -5.90
CA PHE A 50 1.30 -2.29 -6.73
C PHE A 50 2.17 -2.65 -7.94
N GLU A 51 2.70 -1.65 -8.65
CA GLU A 51 3.63 -1.88 -9.76
C GLU A 51 4.89 -2.63 -9.32
N ALA A 52 5.44 -2.29 -8.15
CA ALA A 52 6.63 -2.95 -7.63
C ALA A 52 6.34 -4.42 -7.25
N ALA A 53 5.18 -4.71 -6.68
CA ALA A 53 4.76 -6.08 -6.34
C ALA A 53 4.53 -6.93 -7.59
N GLU A 54 3.90 -6.36 -8.63
CA GLU A 54 3.74 -7.02 -9.93
C GLU A 54 5.12 -7.33 -10.55
N LYS A 55 6.03 -6.35 -10.61
CA LYS A 55 7.40 -6.53 -11.11
C LYS A 55 8.19 -7.58 -10.32
N ALA A 56 7.98 -7.69 -9.01
CA ALA A 56 8.63 -8.69 -8.17
C ALA A 56 7.95 -10.07 -8.20
N GLY A 57 6.76 -10.18 -8.79
CA GLY A 57 5.99 -11.43 -8.83
C GLY A 57 5.51 -11.87 -7.43
N LEU A 58 4.95 -10.93 -6.66
CA LEU A 58 4.41 -11.14 -5.31
C LEU A 58 2.93 -10.75 -5.25
N TYR A 59 2.12 -11.53 -4.53
CA TYR A 59 0.74 -11.17 -4.18
C TYR A 59 0.69 -10.16 -3.04
N LEU A 60 -0.35 -9.33 -3.02
CA LEU A 60 -0.59 -8.34 -1.96
C LEU A 60 -1.80 -8.73 -1.13
N PHE A 61 -1.62 -8.71 0.20
CA PHE A 61 -2.72 -8.80 1.17
C PHE A 61 -2.89 -7.45 1.87
N ALA A 62 -4.06 -6.83 1.69
CA ALA A 62 -4.40 -5.61 2.39
C ALA A 62 -4.94 -5.96 3.78
N ALA A 63 -4.15 -5.69 4.82
CA ALA A 63 -4.62 -5.73 6.19
C ALA A 63 -5.25 -4.37 6.51
N SER A 64 -6.50 -4.15 6.12
CA SER A 64 -7.19 -2.90 6.45
C SER A 64 -7.70 -2.94 7.89
N SER A 65 -7.21 -2.03 8.74
CA SER A 65 -7.85 -1.71 10.02
C SER A 65 -8.90 -0.59 9.89
N ALA A 66 -9.09 -0.03 8.69
CA ALA A 66 -9.98 1.09 8.46
C ALA A 66 -11.41 0.59 8.22
N ALA A 67 -12.19 0.43 9.29
CA ALA A 67 -13.64 0.20 9.25
C ALA A 67 -14.41 1.24 8.41
N ARG A 68 -13.78 2.37 8.03
CA ARG A 68 -14.37 3.49 7.29
C ARG A 68 -14.25 3.40 5.76
N MET A 69 -13.40 2.53 5.22
CA MET A 69 -13.22 2.38 3.76
C MET A 69 -14.52 1.91 3.07
N PHE A 70 -15.38 1.17 3.77
CA PHE A 70 -16.67 0.70 3.24
C PHE A 70 -17.79 1.75 3.31
N THR A 71 -17.67 2.81 4.11
CA THR A 71 -18.76 3.79 4.28
C THR A 71 -18.75 4.88 3.20
N ILE A 72 -17.59 5.18 2.61
CA ILE A 72 -17.46 6.23 1.60
C ILE A 72 -17.75 5.69 0.18
N ALA A 73 -17.60 4.39 -0.06
CA ALA A 73 -17.90 3.77 -1.35
C ALA A 73 -19.40 3.44 -1.58
N MET A 74 -20.28 3.82 -0.65
CA MET A 74 -21.73 3.56 -0.71
C MET A 74 -22.60 4.84 -0.76
N ILE A 75 -22.00 5.99 -1.08
CA ILE A 75 -22.70 7.25 -1.40
C ILE A 75 -22.21 7.70 -2.77
#